data_AF-F0YBK7-F1
#
_entry.id   AF-F0YBK7-F1
#
_cell.length_a   1.000
_cell.length_b   1.000
_cell.length_c   1.000
_cell.angle_alpha   90.00
_cell.angle_beta   90.00
_cell.angle_gamma   90.00
#
_symmetry.space_group_name_H-M   'P 1'
#
loop_
_entity.id
_entity.type
_entity.pdbx_description
1 polymer ?
#
loop_
_entity_poly.entity_id
_entity_poly.type
_entity_poly.pdbx_seq_one_letter_code
_entity_poly.pdbx_strand_id
1 'polypeptide(L)'
;MKLYQVALAAVCCARLAEGWVSSVARPLRSPHAPRESFRRARVAVRAEGDEASHGERPISSEWELDCFSRPVLVKGKKLWELLITDASGQWRDVVALPATGVNSVAVRKAIEDVIARAPVKPTVIRFFRRQMLNMLTIALNGVAANRPTLRVTPSRATHALYDWIEEREADVYPGMEGYSPGAGAATRDRMTAPVTASRLPEGLRGEQYAFVTLPLSEVLSGGGITEENVGVGKLINVKPAYEVDALLPGIAILTRRSDALAMSLASTELAGVRADAAQRQLVLDVALDESFLVAKLDDDQRVEAAAFEKAKQGLGGLHFVVVQSPEDDGVEPAGFWLLRETQNA
;
A
#
# COMPACT_ATOMS: atom_id res chain seq x y z
N MET A 1 14.23 19.91 13.40
CA MET A 1 14.26 20.68 12.13
C MET A 1 14.37 19.77 10.90
N LYS A 2 13.88 18.53 11.02
CA LYS A 2 13.76 17.48 9.98
C LYS A 2 12.25 17.23 9.88
N LEU A 3 11.65 17.49 8.72
CA LEU A 3 10.22 17.43 8.30
C LEU A 3 9.75 18.67 7.51
N TYR A 4 10.52 19.77 7.51
CA TYR A 4 10.20 21.02 6.80
C TYR A 4 10.13 20.94 5.25
N GLN A 5 10.25 19.76 4.64
CA GLN A 5 10.23 19.59 3.18
C GLN A 5 9.24 18.55 2.66
N VAL A 6 8.43 17.89 3.51
CA VAL A 6 7.43 16.93 3.01
C VAL A 6 6.26 17.62 2.29
N ALA A 7 6.03 18.92 2.53
CA ALA A 7 5.08 19.73 1.73
C ALA A 7 5.70 20.95 1.01
N LEU A 8 6.84 21.50 1.47
CA LEU A 8 7.44 22.70 0.86
C LEU A 8 8.53 22.44 -0.21
N ALA A 9 8.94 21.18 -0.41
CA ALA A 9 9.73 20.77 -1.58
C ALA A 9 8.86 20.21 -2.72
N ALA A 10 7.53 20.31 -2.62
CA ALA A 10 6.71 20.46 -3.80
C ALA A 10 7.11 21.81 -4.43
N VAL A 11 8.06 21.77 -5.37
CA VAL A 11 8.18 22.85 -6.35
C VAL A 11 6.80 22.99 -6.95
N CYS A 12 6.09 24.04 -6.52
CA CYS A 12 4.85 24.50 -7.11
C CYS A 12 5.11 24.78 -8.60
N CYS A 13 4.93 23.76 -9.44
CA CYS A 13 4.07 23.90 -10.60
C CYS A 13 2.65 23.48 -10.19
N ALA A 14 2.13 24.04 -9.08
CA ALA A 14 0.70 24.16 -8.89
C ALA A 14 0.19 25.14 -9.96
N ARG A 15 0.05 24.67 -11.20
CA ARG A 15 -0.83 25.32 -12.16
C ARG A 15 -2.24 25.00 -11.70
N LEU A 16 -2.95 26.03 -11.28
CA LEU A 16 -4.39 25.98 -11.08
C LEU A 16 -5.02 25.36 -12.33
N ALA A 17 -5.56 24.16 -12.21
CA ALA A 17 -6.44 23.60 -13.22
C ALA A 17 -7.78 24.35 -13.15
N GLU A 18 -7.84 25.54 -13.76
CA GLU A 18 -9.09 26.17 -14.13
C GLU A 18 -9.66 25.40 -15.33
N GLY A 19 -10.70 24.57 -15.09
CA GLY A 19 -11.18 23.69 -16.15
C GLY A 19 -12.47 22.94 -15.85
N TRP A 20 -13.50 23.60 -15.33
CA TRP A 20 -14.89 23.19 -15.60
C TRP A 20 -15.57 24.32 -16.36
N VAL A 21 -15.80 24.10 -17.66
CA VAL A 21 -16.51 25.04 -18.51
C VAL A 21 -18.00 25.02 -18.16
N SER A 22 -18.50 26.16 -17.67
CA SER A 22 -19.86 26.65 -17.92
C SER A 22 -19.80 28.17 -18.07
N SER A 23 -19.79 28.62 -19.33
CA SER A 23 -20.25 29.91 -19.89
C SER A 23 -20.17 31.22 -19.06
N VAL A 24 -19.42 32.17 -19.65
CA VAL A 24 -19.64 33.64 -19.72
C VAL A 24 -19.21 34.53 -18.54
N ALA A 25 -18.02 35.14 -18.66
CA ALA A 25 -17.77 36.58 -18.85
C ALA A 25 -16.40 37.03 -18.28
N ARG A 26 -15.68 37.82 -19.08
CA ARG A 26 -14.45 38.61 -18.76
C ARG A 26 -14.84 40.11 -18.70
N PRO A 27 -13.96 41.07 -18.35
CA PRO A 27 -12.65 41.04 -17.64
C PRO A 27 -12.49 42.18 -16.58
N LEU A 28 -11.32 42.29 -15.91
CA LEU A 28 -10.40 43.45 -16.00
C LEU A 28 -9.08 43.31 -15.18
N ARG A 29 -7.96 43.54 -15.91
CA ARG A 29 -6.59 44.07 -15.59
C ARG A 29 -6.34 44.69 -14.18
N SER A 30 -5.14 44.77 -13.56
CA SER A 30 -3.72 44.34 -13.74
C SER A 30 -2.93 44.78 -12.44
N PRO A 31 -1.57 44.90 -12.33
CA PRO A 31 -0.72 44.16 -11.38
C PRO A 31 0.19 44.99 -10.41
N HIS A 32 0.86 44.35 -9.44
CA HIS A 32 2.12 44.72 -8.72
C HIS A 32 2.36 43.70 -7.57
N ALA A 33 3.53 43.22 -7.12
CA ALA A 33 4.95 43.59 -7.19
C ALA A 33 5.86 42.34 -6.84
N PRO A 34 7.10 42.42 -6.29
CA PRO A 34 8.36 42.13 -6.98
C PRO A 34 9.14 40.89 -6.48
N ARG A 35 10.25 40.61 -7.20
CA ARG A 35 11.23 39.52 -6.99
C ARG A 35 12.28 39.89 -5.94
N GLU A 36 12.66 38.95 -5.07
CA GLU A 36 13.94 38.97 -4.35
C GLU A 36 14.71 37.65 -4.45
N SER A 37 16.03 37.82 -4.49
CA SER A 37 17.07 36.84 -4.83
C SER A 37 17.57 36.05 -3.63
N PHE A 38 17.65 34.72 -3.74
CA PHE A 38 18.27 33.86 -2.73
C PHE A 38 19.77 33.63 -2.98
N ARG A 39 20.60 33.99 -1.99
CA ARG A 39 22.01 33.58 -1.87
C ARG A 39 22.10 32.15 -1.34
N ARG A 40 22.89 31.30 -2.00
CA ARG A 40 23.26 29.94 -1.54
C ARG A 40 24.21 30.02 -0.34
N ALA A 41 23.86 29.34 0.75
CA ALA A 41 24.79 28.97 1.80
C ALA A 41 25.01 27.44 1.77
N ARG A 42 26.28 27.03 1.76
CA ARG A 42 26.76 25.64 1.81
C ARG A 42 27.02 25.33 3.30
N VAL A 43 26.53 24.21 3.83
CA VAL A 43 26.88 23.76 5.18
C VAL A 43 27.33 22.30 5.15
N ALA A 44 28.41 22.05 5.89
CA ALA A 44 29.19 20.83 5.95
C ALA A 44 28.48 19.71 6.73
N VAL A 45 28.69 18.48 6.27
CA VAL A 45 28.27 17.23 6.92
C VAL A 45 29.35 16.84 7.94
N ARG A 46 28.95 16.61 9.19
CA ARG A 46 29.76 15.83 10.15
C ARG A 46 29.17 14.44 10.25
N ALA A 47 30.04 13.45 10.06
CA ALA A 47 29.75 12.03 10.23
C ALA A 47 30.27 11.59 11.60
N GLU A 48 29.42 10.84 12.31
CA GLU A 48 29.66 9.91 13.43
C GLU A 48 28.24 9.40 13.74
N GLY A 49 27.88 8.12 13.70
CA GLY A 49 28.63 6.89 13.90
C GLY A 49 27.92 6.14 15.02
N ASP A 50 26.84 5.44 14.71
CA ASP A 50 26.22 4.41 15.58
C ASP A 50 25.54 3.37 14.67
N GLU A 51 25.88 2.10 14.89
CA GLU A 51 25.34 0.94 14.18
C GLU A 51 23.82 0.85 14.44
N ALA A 52 23.02 1.25 13.46
CA ALA A 52 21.57 1.19 13.53
C ALA A 52 21.11 -0.28 13.53
N SER A 53 20.73 -0.80 14.70
CA SER A 53 19.86 -1.96 14.79
C SER A 53 18.61 -1.68 13.96
N HIS A 54 18.29 -2.51 12.97
CA HIS A 54 17.03 -2.44 12.23
C HIS A 54 15.88 -2.45 13.24
N GLY A 55 15.23 -1.31 13.46
CA GLY A 55 14.13 -1.21 14.42
C GLY A 55 12.94 -2.03 13.93
N GLU A 56 12.83 -3.28 14.40
CA GLU A 56 11.72 -4.18 14.08
C GLU A 56 10.42 -3.63 14.67
N ARG A 57 9.42 -3.41 13.81
CA ARG A 57 8.07 -3.01 14.23
C ARG A 57 7.48 -4.11 15.14
N PRO A 58 6.68 -3.79 16.17
CA PRO A 58 6.09 -4.81 17.04
C PRO A 58 5.09 -5.71 16.29
N ILE A 59 4.84 -6.91 16.82
CA ILE A 59 3.83 -7.84 16.29
C ILE A 59 2.45 -7.16 16.28
N SER A 60 1.85 -7.08 15.10
CA SER A 60 0.56 -6.42 14.88
C SER A 60 -0.63 -7.30 15.22
N SER A 61 -1.73 -6.67 15.63
CA SER A 61 -3.05 -7.32 15.70
C SER A 61 -3.77 -7.33 14.35
N GLU A 62 -3.20 -6.74 13.30
CA GLU A 62 -3.69 -6.92 11.95
C GLU A 62 -2.98 -8.09 11.30
N TRP A 63 -3.76 -9.06 10.81
CA TRP A 63 -3.24 -10.26 10.17
C TRP A 63 -3.55 -10.28 8.69
N GLU A 64 -2.69 -10.97 7.95
CA GLU A 64 -2.78 -11.23 6.54
C GLU A 64 -2.69 -12.75 6.34
N LEU A 65 -3.58 -13.33 5.53
CA LEU A 65 -3.55 -14.77 5.27
C LEU A 65 -3.70 -15.16 3.80
N ASP A 66 -3.19 -16.34 3.51
CA ASP A 66 -3.40 -17.06 2.26
C ASP A 66 -3.72 -18.53 2.54
N CYS A 67 -4.68 -19.12 1.83
CA CYS A 67 -4.95 -20.55 1.88
C CYS A 67 -4.97 -21.12 0.46
N PHE A 68 -3.88 -21.77 0.04
CA PHE A 68 -3.77 -22.23 -1.34
C PHE A 68 -2.83 -23.42 -1.53
N SER A 69 -2.93 -24.05 -2.71
CA SER A 69 -2.02 -25.12 -3.08
C SER A 69 -0.64 -24.56 -3.44
N ARG A 70 0.42 -25.26 -3.01
CA ARG A 70 1.83 -24.93 -3.28
C ARG A 70 2.39 -25.78 -4.42
N PRO A 71 3.50 -25.38 -5.07
CA PRO A 71 4.16 -26.14 -6.15
C PRO A 71 4.90 -27.40 -5.64
N VAL A 72 4.31 -28.11 -4.68
CA VAL A 72 4.89 -29.28 -4.00
C VAL A 72 3.85 -30.40 -3.95
N LEU A 73 4.27 -31.62 -4.25
CA LEU A 73 3.45 -32.82 -4.14
C LEU A 73 3.87 -33.65 -2.92
N VAL A 74 2.93 -33.89 -2.02
CA VAL A 74 3.10 -34.78 -0.86
C VAL A 74 2.29 -36.04 -1.09
N LYS A 75 2.95 -37.19 -1.19
CA LYS A 75 2.33 -38.49 -1.49
C LYS A 75 1.44 -38.44 -2.76
N GLY A 76 1.93 -37.76 -3.79
CA GLY A 76 1.24 -37.61 -5.09
C GLY A 76 0.07 -36.63 -5.10
N LYS A 77 -0.22 -35.92 -4.00
CA LYS A 77 -1.27 -34.89 -3.93
C LYS A 77 -0.68 -33.51 -3.70
N LYS A 78 -1.36 -32.46 -4.19
CA LYS A 78 -0.94 -31.06 -3.95
C LYS A 78 -0.84 -30.77 -2.46
N LEU A 79 0.27 -30.18 -2.04
CA LEU A 79 0.40 -29.57 -0.72
C LEU A 79 -0.51 -28.35 -0.65
N TRP A 80 -1.39 -28.31 0.34
CA TRP A 80 -2.19 -27.12 0.66
C TRP A 80 -1.67 -26.51 1.95
N GLU A 81 -1.48 -25.20 1.96
CA GLU A 81 -1.05 -24.48 3.14
C GLU A 81 -1.95 -23.28 3.40
N LEU A 82 -2.30 -23.10 4.67
CA LEU A 82 -2.75 -21.84 5.24
C LEU A 82 -1.52 -21.12 5.80
N LEU A 83 -1.17 -19.99 5.20
CA LEU A 83 -0.14 -19.07 5.67
C LEU A 83 -0.84 -17.92 6.39
N ILE A 84 -0.39 -17.59 7.59
CA ILE A 84 -0.88 -16.44 8.35
C ILE A 84 0.34 -15.67 8.87
N THR A 85 0.38 -14.37 8.61
CA THR A 85 1.37 -13.46 9.18
C THR A 85 0.68 -12.25 9.78
N ASP A 86 1.30 -11.61 10.77
CA ASP A 86 0.89 -10.26 11.14
C ASP A 86 1.40 -9.25 10.10
N ALA A 87 0.78 -8.06 10.05
CA ALA A 87 1.09 -7.02 9.05
C ALA A 87 2.49 -6.40 9.19
N SER A 88 3.16 -6.57 10.34
CA SER A 88 4.58 -6.21 10.50
C SER A 88 5.53 -7.29 9.98
N GLY A 89 5.04 -8.50 9.72
CA GLY A 89 5.83 -9.64 9.26
C GLY A 89 6.67 -10.33 10.35
N GLN A 90 6.56 -9.90 11.61
CA GLN A 90 7.35 -10.40 12.75
C GLN A 90 6.86 -11.75 13.28
N TRP A 91 5.59 -12.08 13.06
CA TRP A 91 5.00 -13.34 13.46
C TRP A 91 4.33 -14.02 12.28
N ARG A 92 4.63 -15.31 12.11
CA ARG A 92 4.25 -16.15 10.97
C ARG A 92 3.84 -17.54 11.46
N ASP A 93 2.79 -18.12 10.90
CA ASP A 93 2.32 -19.48 11.18
C ASP A 93 1.88 -20.18 9.88
N VAL A 94 2.22 -21.46 9.75
CA VAL A 94 1.92 -22.29 8.57
C VAL A 94 1.17 -23.53 9.02
N VAL A 95 -0.01 -23.75 8.42
CA VAL A 95 -0.79 -24.97 8.63
C VAL A 95 -0.92 -25.72 7.33
N ALA A 96 -0.31 -26.91 7.26
CA ALA A 96 -0.55 -27.85 6.18
C ALA A 96 -1.97 -28.42 6.27
N LEU A 97 -2.73 -28.34 5.19
CA LEU A 97 -4.10 -28.85 5.09
C LEU A 97 -4.12 -30.14 4.27
N PRO A 98 -4.95 -31.13 4.65
CA PRO A 98 -5.09 -32.36 3.88
C PRO A 98 -5.69 -32.05 2.50
N ALA A 99 -5.02 -32.51 1.44
CA ALA A 99 -5.42 -32.26 0.06
C ALA A 99 -6.87 -32.71 -0.25
N THR A 100 -7.32 -33.80 0.39
CA THR A 100 -8.72 -34.22 0.40
C THR A 100 -9.40 -33.63 1.63
N GLY A 101 -10.02 -32.45 1.50
CA GLY A 101 -10.76 -31.84 2.60
C GLY A 101 -10.51 -30.35 2.83
N VAL A 102 -9.83 -29.65 1.93
CA VAL A 102 -9.76 -28.18 2.00
C VAL A 102 -11.15 -27.60 1.74
N ASN A 103 -11.81 -27.20 2.81
CA ASN A 103 -13.12 -26.55 2.82
C ASN A 103 -13.18 -25.53 3.96
N SER A 104 -14.27 -24.77 4.03
CA SER A 104 -14.41 -23.69 5.01
C SER A 104 -14.40 -24.18 6.46
N VAL A 105 -14.84 -25.42 6.74
CA VAL A 105 -14.84 -25.99 8.09
C VAL A 105 -13.41 -26.32 8.55
N ALA A 106 -12.64 -27.00 7.70
CA ALA A 106 -11.25 -27.35 8.00
C ALA A 106 -10.39 -26.08 8.16
N VAL A 107 -10.58 -25.10 7.27
CA VAL A 107 -9.85 -23.83 7.31
C VAL A 107 -10.25 -23.01 8.53
N ARG A 108 -11.55 -22.92 8.86
CA ARG A 108 -12.01 -22.25 10.09
C ARG A 108 -11.34 -22.83 11.33
N LYS A 109 -11.34 -24.16 11.47
CA LYS A 109 -10.71 -24.83 12.62
C LYS A 109 -9.22 -24.51 12.69
N ALA A 110 -8.50 -24.60 11.56
CA ALA A 110 -7.08 -24.25 11.50
C ALA A 110 -6.82 -22.80 11.94
N ILE A 111 -7.66 -21.85 11.52
CA ILE A 111 -7.56 -20.44 11.93
C ILE A 111 -7.86 -20.29 13.42
N GLU A 112 -8.88 -20.96 13.97
CA GLU A 112 -9.20 -20.93 15.39
C GLU A 112 -8.04 -21.47 16.25
N ASP A 113 -7.40 -22.56 15.81
CA ASP A 113 -6.23 -23.15 16.47
C ASP A 113 -5.02 -22.20 16.41
N VAL A 114 -4.82 -21.49 15.28
CA VAL A 114 -3.77 -20.48 15.13
C VAL A 114 -4.04 -19.30 16.07
N ILE A 115 -5.26 -18.79 16.09
CA ILE A 115 -5.68 -17.72 17.01
C ILE A 115 -5.45 -18.14 18.46
N ALA A 116 -5.71 -19.39 18.84
CA ALA A 116 -5.52 -19.85 20.22
C ALA A 116 -4.06 -19.71 20.68
N ARG A 117 -3.09 -20.09 19.82
CA ARG A 117 -1.65 -20.09 20.15
C ARG A 117 -0.89 -18.80 19.80
N ALA A 118 -1.49 -17.89 19.02
CA ALA A 118 -0.81 -16.67 18.61
C ALA A 118 -0.54 -15.72 19.80
N PRO A 119 0.61 -15.01 19.79
CA PRO A 119 1.01 -14.10 20.87
C PRO A 119 0.10 -12.86 20.95
N VAL A 120 -0.33 -12.33 19.81
CA VAL A 120 -1.25 -11.19 19.70
C VAL A 120 -2.50 -11.67 18.97
N LYS A 121 -3.70 -11.40 19.51
CA LYS A 121 -4.96 -11.83 18.87
C LYS A 121 -5.36 -10.83 17.78
N PRO A 122 -5.92 -11.30 16.65
CA PRO A 122 -6.24 -10.40 15.56
C PRO A 122 -7.45 -9.53 15.87
N THR A 123 -7.39 -8.27 15.47
CA THR A 123 -8.53 -7.34 15.37
C THR A 123 -8.98 -7.19 13.92
N VAL A 124 -8.08 -7.43 12.96
CA VAL A 124 -8.38 -7.45 11.53
C VAL A 124 -7.70 -8.65 10.89
N ILE A 125 -8.40 -9.32 9.98
CA ILE A 125 -7.84 -10.37 9.13
C ILE A 125 -8.10 -10.03 7.67
N ARG A 126 -7.03 -9.87 6.89
CA ARG A 126 -7.04 -9.64 5.44
C ARG A 126 -6.66 -10.87 4.65
N PHE A 127 -7.23 -11.00 3.46
CA PHE A 127 -6.85 -12.04 2.51
C PHE A 127 -7.11 -11.57 1.08
N PHE A 128 -6.30 -12.06 0.13
CA PHE A 128 -6.29 -11.50 -1.22
C PHE A 128 -6.79 -12.44 -2.31
N ARG A 129 -6.74 -13.77 -2.12
CA ARG A 129 -7.00 -14.72 -3.23
C ARG A 129 -8.45 -14.74 -3.65
N ARG A 130 -8.71 -14.34 -4.90
CA ARG A 130 -10.06 -14.34 -5.47
C ARG A 130 -10.62 -15.75 -5.63
N GLN A 131 -9.79 -16.73 -6.04
CA GLN A 131 -10.25 -18.13 -6.18
C GLN A 131 -10.72 -18.72 -4.84
N MET A 132 -10.23 -18.17 -3.73
CA MET A 132 -10.52 -18.64 -2.38
C MET A 132 -11.54 -17.76 -1.66
N LEU A 133 -12.04 -16.70 -2.31
CA LEU A 133 -12.87 -15.66 -1.69
C LEU A 133 -14.07 -16.24 -0.95
N ASN A 134 -14.89 -17.06 -1.62
CA ASN A 134 -16.08 -17.65 -1.02
C ASN A 134 -15.74 -18.55 0.17
N MET A 135 -14.73 -19.42 0.02
CA MET A 135 -14.31 -20.37 1.06
C MET A 135 -13.78 -19.63 2.29
N LEU A 136 -12.87 -18.68 2.10
CA LEU A 136 -12.27 -17.89 3.17
C LEU A 136 -13.28 -16.99 3.86
N THR A 137 -14.20 -16.38 3.12
CA THR A 137 -15.27 -15.55 3.67
C THR A 137 -16.14 -16.37 4.63
N ILE A 138 -16.58 -17.57 4.21
CA ILE A 138 -17.39 -18.45 5.07
C ILE A 138 -16.60 -18.88 6.32
N ALA A 139 -15.34 -19.30 6.14
CA ALA A 139 -14.50 -19.75 7.24
C ALA A 139 -14.29 -18.64 8.29
N LEU A 140 -13.84 -17.46 7.83
CA LEU A 140 -13.49 -16.32 8.67
C LEU A 140 -14.71 -15.67 9.31
N ASN A 141 -15.84 -15.58 8.62
CA ASN A 141 -17.09 -15.11 9.24
C ASN A 141 -17.54 -16.06 10.36
N GLY A 142 -17.30 -17.37 10.21
CA GLY A 142 -17.49 -18.33 11.29
C GLY A 142 -16.58 -18.07 12.50
N VAL A 143 -15.31 -17.68 12.27
CA VAL A 143 -14.38 -17.28 13.34
C VAL A 143 -14.83 -15.98 14.02
N ALA A 144 -15.28 -15.00 13.23
CA ALA A 144 -15.72 -13.68 13.69
C ALA A 144 -17.06 -13.73 14.43
N ALA A 145 -17.94 -14.68 14.13
CA ALA A 145 -19.20 -14.89 14.86
C ALA A 145 -19.00 -15.07 16.37
N ASN A 146 -17.85 -15.61 16.78
CA ASN A 146 -17.48 -15.81 18.19
C ASN A 146 -16.53 -14.71 18.72
N ARG A 147 -16.22 -13.68 17.92
CA ARG A 147 -15.23 -12.63 18.20
C ARG A 147 -15.73 -11.28 17.67
N PRO A 148 -16.54 -10.54 18.45
CA PRO A 148 -17.20 -9.31 17.98
C PRO A 148 -16.25 -8.20 17.51
N THR A 149 -15.01 -8.19 18.01
CA THR A 149 -13.98 -7.20 17.65
C THR A 149 -13.17 -7.57 16.42
N LEU A 150 -13.38 -8.76 15.85
CA LEU A 150 -12.64 -9.26 14.70
C LEU A 150 -13.31 -8.82 13.40
N ARG A 151 -12.63 -7.96 12.63
CA ARG A 151 -13.03 -7.60 11.27
C ARG A 151 -12.36 -8.51 10.26
N VAL A 152 -13.12 -8.96 9.28
CA VAL A 152 -12.64 -9.79 8.17
C VAL A 152 -12.79 -8.98 6.90
N THR A 153 -11.74 -8.86 6.11
CA THR A 153 -11.77 -7.96 4.95
C THR A 153 -10.97 -8.53 3.77
N PRO A 154 -11.63 -8.86 2.64
CA PRO A 154 -10.93 -9.17 1.41
C PRO A 154 -10.18 -7.92 0.91
N SER A 155 -8.87 -8.01 0.72
CA SER A 155 -8.02 -6.86 0.43
C SER A 155 -6.70 -7.27 -0.22
N ARG A 156 -6.18 -6.45 -1.15
CA ARG A 156 -4.81 -6.59 -1.69
C ARG A 156 -3.74 -5.96 -0.81
N ALA A 157 -4.13 -5.19 0.21
CA ALA A 157 -3.21 -4.59 1.18
C ALA A 157 -2.71 -5.67 2.18
N THR A 158 -2.07 -6.71 1.63
CA THR A 158 -1.51 -7.86 2.34
C THR A 158 0.00 -7.97 2.05
N HIS A 159 0.73 -6.91 2.34
CA HIS A 159 2.10 -6.73 1.86
C HIS A 159 3.10 -7.69 2.51
N ALA A 160 3.00 -7.92 3.82
CA ALA A 160 3.89 -8.82 4.55
C ALA A 160 3.71 -10.28 4.10
N LEU A 161 2.48 -10.67 3.80
CA LEU A 161 2.15 -11.98 3.27
C LEU A 161 2.69 -12.19 1.86
N TYR A 162 2.63 -11.17 0.99
CA TYR A 162 3.25 -11.27 -0.34
C TYR A 162 4.76 -11.47 -0.24
N ASP A 163 5.44 -10.68 0.60
CA ASP A 163 6.88 -10.83 0.83
C ASP A 163 7.21 -12.23 1.34
N TRP A 164 6.40 -12.77 2.26
CA TRP A 164 6.62 -14.12 2.79
C TRP A 164 6.30 -15.24 1.79
N ILE A 165 5.29 -15.07 0.93
CA ILE A 165 5.01 -16.01 -0.16
C ILE A 165 6.19 -16.04 -1.14
N GLU A 166 6.72 -14.88 -1.52
CA GLU A 166 7.89 -14.77 -2.41
C GLU A 166 9.12 -15.46 -1.79
N GLU A 167 9.41 -15.21 -0.51
CA GLU A 167 10.48 -15.88 0.25
C GLU A 167 10.29 -17.41 0.21
N ARG A 168 9.09 -17.91 0.48
CA ARG A 168 8.83 -19.37 0.44
C ARG A 168 8.95 -19.93 -0.98
N GLU A 169 8.53 -19.20 -2.00
CA GLU A 169 8.68 -19.59 -3.40
C GLU A 169 10.15 -19.69 -3.84
N ALA A 170 11.00 -18.79 -3.33
CA ALA A 170 12.42 -18.76 -3.65
C ALA A 170 13.24 -19.78 -2.82
N ASP A 171 12.99 -19.85 -1.51
CA ASP A 171 13.95 -20.46 -0.57
C ASP A 171 13.44 -21.73 0.09
N VAL A 172 12.11 -21.92 0.18
CA VAL A 172 11.52 -23.06 0.92
C VAL A 172 11.04 -24.16 -0.02
N TYR A 173 10.10 -23.87 -0.91
CA TYR A 173 9.50 -24.90 -1.76
C TYR A 173 10.50 -25.61 -2.66
N PRO A 174 11.51 -24.94 -3.27
CA PRO A 174 12.51 -25.63 -4.10
C PRO A 174 13.31 -26.70 -3.37
N GLY A 175 13.46 -26.58 -2.04
CA GLY A 175 14.13 -27.58 -1.21
C GLY A 175 13.25 -28.75 -0.75
N MET A 176 11.94 -28.72 -1.02
CA MET A 176 11.02 -29.77 -0.57
C MET A 176 10.97 -30.95 -1.54
N GLU A 177 10.87 -32.17 -0.99
CA GLU A 177 10.61 -33.37 -1.78
C GLU A 177 9.27 -33.23 -2.53
N GLY A 178 9.28 -33.55 -3.82
CA GLY A 178 8.10 -33.42 -4.68
C GLY A 178 7.84 -31.99 -5.18
N TYR A 179 8.78 -31.06 -5.01
CA TYR A 179 8.73 -29.76 -5.67
C TYR A 179 8.69 -29.93 -7.20
N SER A 180 7.75 -29.23 -7.84
CA SER A 180 7.57 -29.25 -9.28
C SER A 180 7.50 -27.81 -9.82
N PRO A 181 8.61 -27.28 -10.37
CA PRO A 181 8.63 -25.97 -11.00
C PRO A 181 7.69 -25.99 -12.20
N GLY A 182 6.65 -25.14 -12.19
CA GLY A 182 5.59 -25.09 -13.21
C GLY A 182 4.19 -25.37 -12.68
N ALA A 183 4.04 -26.13 -11.59
CA ALA A 183 2.75 -26.28 -10.92
C ALA A 183 2.27 -24.96 -10.26
N GLY A 184 3.22 -24.11 -9.84
CA GLY A 184 3.01 -22.81 -9.20
C GLY A 184 2.73 -21.64 -10.15
N ALA A 185 3.25 -21.68 -11.38
CA ALA A 185 3.10 -20.58 -12.34
C ALA A 185 1.65 -20.37 -12.78
N ALA A 186 0.85 -21.44 -12.84
CA ALA A 186 -0.59 -21.38 -13.12
C ALA A 186 -1.44 -20.94 -11.90
N THR A 187 -0.81 -20.75 -10.74
CA THR A 187 -1.47 -20.47 -9.45
C THR A 187 -1.11 -19.11 -8.86
N ARG A 188 -0.33 -18.29 -9.57
CA ARG A 188 -0.28 -16.85 -9.29
C ARG A 188 -1.64 -16.27 -9.63
N ASP A 189 -2.38 -15.86 -8.60
CA ASP A 189 -3.62 -15.13 -8.80
C ASP A 189 -3.23 -13.83 -9.50
N ARG A 190 -3.44 -13.76 -10.81
CA ARG A 190 -3.26 -12.55 -11.58
C ARG A 190 -4.39 -11.61 -11.17
N MET A 191 -4.23 -10.99 -10.00
CA MET A 191 -5.11 -9.94 -9.52
C MET A 191 -4.84 -8.71 -10.36
N THR A 192 -5.38 -8.74 -11.57
CA THR A 192 -5.44 -7.58 -12.43
C THR A 192 -6.42 -6.61 -11.80
N ALA A 193 -5.98 -5.37 -11.62
CA ALA A 193 -6.88 -4.28 -11.30
C ALA A 193 -8.05 -4.26 -12.31
N PRO A 194 -9.24 -3.85 -11.90
CA PRO A 194 -10.38 -3.66 -12.79
C PRO A 194 -10.00 -2.88 -14.05
N VAL A 195 -10.54 -3.33 -15.19
CA VAL A 195 -10.32 -2.65 -16.49
C VAL A 195 -10.95 -1.25 -16.49
N THR A 196 -12.02 -1.04 -15.74
CA THR A 196 -12.75 0.22 -15.68
C THR A 196 -12.82 0.74 -14.25
N ALA A 197 -12.37 1.97 -14.04
CA ALA A 197 -12.50 2.66 -12.77
C ALA A 197 -13.92 3.28 -12.63
N SER A 198 -14.54 3.04 -11.48
CA SER A 198 -15.82 3.63 -11.10
C SER A 198 -15.66 5.09 -10.66
N ARG A 199 -16.79 5.81 -10.52
CA ARG A 199 -16.79 7.18 -9.97
C ARG A 199 -16.28 7.17 -8.53
N LEU A 200 -15.38 8.10 -8.21
CA LEU A 200 -14.90 8.31 -6.84
C LEU A 200 -16.05 8.68 -5.88
N PRO A 201 -16.23 7.95 -4.77
CA PRO A 201 -17.17 8.31 -3.71
C PRO A 201 -16.90 9.71 -3.16
N GLU A 202 -17.95 10.41 -2.75
CA GLU A 202 -17.83 11.78 -2.26
C GLU A 202 -16.89 11.90 -1.05
N GLY A 203 -16.95 10.94 -0.12
CA GLY A 203 -16.08 10.89 1.05
C GLY A 203 -14.59 10.87 0.72
N LEU A 204 -14.20 10.29 -0.43
CA LEU A 204 -12.81 10.16 -0.88
C LEU A 204 -12.34 11.31 -1.79
N ARG A 205 -13.19 12.31 -2.07
CA ARG A 205 -12.84 13.39 -2.99
C ARG A 205 -11.99 14.48 -2.31
N GLY A 206 -10.72 14.61 -2.69
CA GLY A 206 -9.87 15.76 -2.34
C GLY A 206 -10.23 17.03 -3.12
N GLU A 207 -9.64 18.17 -2.74
CA GLU A 207 -9.77 19.44 -3.47
C GLU A 207 -8.71 19.54 -4.58
N GLN A 208 -7.49 19.09 -4.31
CA GLN A 208 -6.39 19.05 -5.26
C GLN A 208 -5.56 17.77 -5.09
N TYR A 209 -4.73 17.47 -6.09
CA TYR A 209 -3.72 16.43 -6.00
C TYR A 209 -2.41 16.87 -6.66
N ALA A 210 -1.30 16.26 -6.28
CA ALA A 210 0.00 16.47 -6.91
C ALA A 210 0.81 15.16 -6.95
N PHE A 211 1.60 14.98 -8.02
CA PHE A 211 2.67 13.99 -8.04
C PHE A 211 3.84 14.53 -7.22
N VAL A 212 4.31 13.74 -6.25
CA VAL A 212 5.35 14.14 -5.31
C VAL A 212 6.39 13.03 -5.15
N THR A 213 7.54 13.38 -4.58
CA THR A 213 8.60 12.42 -4.25
C THR A 213 9.19 12.73 -2.89
N LEU A 214 9.59 11.69 -2.16
CA LEU A 214 10.36 11.81 -0.92
C LEU A 214 11.59 10.89 -0.96
N PRO A 215 12.70 11.23 -0.29
CA PRO A 215 13.84 10.31 -0.15
C PRO A 215 13.40 9.02 0.54
N LEU A 216 13.75 7.85 -0.01
CA LEU A 216 13.36 6.56 0.56
C LEU A 216 13.79 6.42 2.02
N SER A 217 14.94 6.98 2.36
CA SER A 217 15.45 7.07 3.74
C SER A 217 14.46 7.65 4.76
N GLU A 218 13.51 8.49 4.36
CA GLU A 218 12.52 9.07 5.26
C GLU A 218 11.51 8.04 5.79
N VAL A 219 11.24 6.95 5.04
CA VAL A 219 10.32 5.87 5.46
C VAL A 219 11.05 4.63 5.98
N LEU A 220 12.38 4.69 6.08
CA LEU A 220 13.19 3.63 6.69
C LEU A 220 13.34 3.86 8.20
N SER A 221 13.86 2.85 8.91
CA SER A 221 14.18 2.97 10.32
C SER A 221 15.14 4.15 10.57
N GLY A 222 14.77 5.06 11.48
CA GLY A 222 15.53 6.29 11.76
C GLY A 222 15.20 7.47 10.82
N GLY A 223 14.32 7.28 9.84
CA GLY A 223 13.77 8.33 8.99
C GLY A 223 12.77 9.25 9.70
N GLY A 224 12.30 10.28 8.99
CA GLY A 224 11.33 11.24 9.52
C GLY A 224 9.88 10.77 9.51
N ILE A 225 9.54 9.67 8.84
CA ILE A 225 8.19 9.11 8.76
C ILE A 225 8.13 7.83 9.60
N THR A 226 7.27 7.85 10.61
CA THR A 226 7.15 6.81 11.63
C THR A 226 5.69 6.49 11.90
N GLU A 227 5.38 5.34 12.50
CA GLU A 227 4.00 4.98 12.87
C GLU A 227 3.37 6.02 13.84
N GLU A 228 4.18 6.85 14.51
CA GLU A 228 3.71 7.87 15.46
C GLU A 228 3.30 9.19 14.80
N ASN A 229 3.77 9.49 13.58
CA ASN A 229 3.55 10.78 12.92
C ASN A 229 2.93 10.70 11.52
N VAL A 230 2.49 9.51 11.09
CA VAL A 230 1.78 9.30 9.82
C VAL A 230 0.32 9.76 9.85
N GLY A 231 -0.17 10.24 11.00
CA GLY A 231 -1.59 10.50 11.22
C GLY A 231 -2.38 9.20 11.11
N VAL A 232 -3.37 9.17 10.21
CA VAL A 232 -4.09 7.94 9.88
C VAL A 232 -3.44 7.26 8.69
N GLY A 233 -3.09 5.98 8.82
CA GLY A 233 -2.61 5.21 7.68
C GLY A 233 -1.78 4.03 8.12
N LYS A 234 -0.83 3.65 7.27
CA LYS A 234 -0.01 2.44 7.48
C LYS A 234 1.36 2.58 6.86
N LEU A 235 2.36 2.11 7.58
CA LEU A 235 3.65 1.77 7.00
C LEU A 235 3.71 0.27 6.71
N ILE A 236 4.54 -0.10 5.73
CA ILE A 236 4.83 -1.48 5.37
C ILE A 236 6.33 -1.69 5.44
N ASN A 237 6.76 -2.95 5.50
CA ASN A 237 8.19 -3.24 5.43
C ASN A 237 8.71 -2.80 4.06
N VAL A 238 9.85 -2.12 4.05
CA VAL A 238 10.58 -1.79 2.83
C VAL A 238 11.62 -2.88 2.61
N LYS A 239 11.74 -3.40 1.38
CA LYS A 239 12.73 -4.44 1.08
C LYS A 239 14.14 -3.81 1.16
N PRO A 240 15.15 -4.52 1.70
CA PRO A 240 16.50 -3.97 1.84
C PRO A 240 17.24 -3.81 0.50
N ALA A 241 16.68 -4.31 -0.60
CA ALA A 241 17.30 -4.28 -1.93
C ALA A 241 17.25 -2.91 -2.64
N TYR A 242 16.63 -1.90 -2.04
CA TYR A 242 16.53 -0.56 -2.64
C TYR A 242 17.65 0.36 -2.17
N GLU A 243 18.16 1.18 -3.07
CA GLU A 243 19.12 2.24 -2.75
C GLU A 243 18.49 3.26 -1.79
N VAL A 244 19.18 3.58 -0.69
CA VAL A 244 18.66 4.45 0.39
C VAL A 244 18.36 5.87 -0.09
N ASP A 245 19.13 6.36 -1.07
CA ASP A 245 18.97 7.69 -1.68
C ASP A 245 17.97 7.70 -2.84
N ALA A 246 17.29 6.59 -3.13
CA ALA A 246 16.26 6.55 -4.16
C ALA A 246 15.09 7.49 -3.80
N LEU A 247 14.48 8.09 -4.83
CA LEU A 247 13.28 8.91 -4.65
C LEU A 247 12.05 8.02 -4.69
N LEU A 248 11.37 7.90 -3.55
CA LEU A 248 10.07 7.24 -3.43
C LEU A 248 8.99 8.14 -4.06
N PRO A 249 8.27 7.68 -5.10
CA PRO A 249 7.18 8.44 -5.69
C PRO A 249 5.89 8.32 -4.87
N GLY A 250 5.07 9.37 -4.89
CA GLY A 250 3.78 9.38 -4.22
C GLY A 250 2.79 10.37 -4.80
N ILE A 251 1.57 10.33 -4.25
CA ILE A 251 0.51 11.29 -4.55
C ILE A 251 0.14 12.02 -3.27
N ALA A 252 0.20 13.35 -3.31
CA ALA A 252 -0.37 14.20 -2.28
C ALA A 252 -1.80 14.56 -2.66
N ILE A 253 -2.75 14.36 -1.73
CA ILE A 253 -4.14 14.80 -1.85
C ILE A 253 -4.34 15.94 -0.86
N LEU A 254 -4.65 17.12 -1.39
CA LEU A 254 -4.82 18.33 -0.59
C LEU A 254 -6.30 18.65 -0.44
N THR A 255 -6.74 18.87 0.80
CA THR A 255 -8.12 19.28 1.09
C THR A 255 -8.25 19.87 2.49
N ARG A 256 -9.07 20.92 2.64
CA ARG A 256 -9.40 21.49 3.96
C ARG A 256 -10.11 20.53 4.92
N ARG A 257 -10.60 19.38 4.43
CA ARG A 257 -11.21 18.30 5.22
C ARG A 257 -10.29 17.08 5.31
N SER A 258 -8.99 17.32 5.47
CA SER A 258 -7.92 16.31 5.40
C SER A 258 -8.16 15.15 6.36
N ASP A 259 -8.52 15.42 7.62
CA ASP A 259 -8.82 14.39 8.63
C ASP A 259 -9.98 13.49 8.21
N ALA A 260 -11.08 14.08 7.73
CA ALA A 260 -12.26 13.33 7.30
C ALA A 260 -11.97 12.46 6.08
N LEU A 261 -11.17 12.98 5.14
CA LEU A 261 -10.72 12.21 3.97
C LEU A 261 -9.79 11.07 4.37
N ALA A 262 -8.83 11.32 5.27
CA ALA A 262 -7.87 10.33 5.75
C ALA A 262 -8.58 9.17 6.47
N MET A 263 -9.53 9.47 7.35
CA MET A 263 -10.38 8.45 8.01
C MET A 263 -11.21 7.65 7.01
N SER A 264 -11.75 8.31 5.98
CA SER A 264 -12.50 7.62 4.92
C SER A 264 -11.58 6.66 4.15
N LEU A 265 -10.38 7.10 3.77
CA LEU A 265 -9.39 6.27 3.07
C LEU A 265 -8.95 5.07 3.89
N ALA A 266 -8.75 5.24 5.20
CA ALA A 266 -8.38 4.16 6.11
C ALA A 266 -9.42 3.03 6.16
N SER A 267 -10.69 3.36 5.94
CA SER A 267 -11.80 2.38 5.93
C SER A 267 -11.98 1.65 4.59
N THR A 268 -11.39 2.15 3.51
CA THR A 268 -11.59 1.64 2.14
C THR A 268 -10.59 0.57 1.70
N GLU A 269 -9.63 0.18 2.53
CA GLU A 269 -8.61 -0.83 2.17
C GLU A 269 -7.83 -0.42 0.92
N LEU A 270 -7.18 0.74 0.99
CA LEU A 270 -6.35 1.27 -0.09
C LEU A 270 -5.20 0.29 -0.42
N ALA A 271 -5.18 -0.19 -1.66
CA ALA A 271 -4.23 -1.17 -2.15
C ALA A 271 -3.12 -0.54 -3.02
N GLY A 272 -3.42 0.58 -3.68
CA GLY A 272 -2.44 1.25 -4.51
C GLY A 272 -3.01 2.45 -5.26
N VAL A 273 -2.14 3.14 -5.97
CA VAL A 273 -2.49 4.23 -6.89
C VAL A 273 -1.85 3.98 -8.25
N ARG A 274 -2.65 4.13 -9.31
CA ARG A 274 -2.20 3.99 -10.69
C ARG A 274 -2.39 5.29 -11.45
N ALA A 275 -1.37 5.70 -12.20
CA ALA A 275 -1.39 6.86 -13.07
C ALA A 275 -1.26 6.40 -14.53
N ASP A 276 -2.39 6.20 -15.19
CA ASP A 276 -2.45 5.76 -16.58
C ASP A 276 -2.31 6.97 -17.53
N ALA A 277 -1.09 7.20 -18.01
CA ALA A 277 -0.79 8.25 -18.97
C ALA A 277 -1.44 8.04 -20.35
N ALA A 278 -1.81 6.81 -20.72
CA ALA A 278 -2.47 6.52 -21.99
C ALA A 278 -3.96 6.85 -21.93
N GLN A 279 -4.64 6.38 -20.88
CA GLN A 279 -6.06 6.67 -20.63
C GLN A 279 -6.29 8.06 -20.01
N ARG A 280 -5.22 8.74 -19.59
CA ARG A 280 -5.25 10.03 -18.91
C ARG A 280 -6.00 9.97 -17.58
N GLN A 281 -5.70 8.98 -16.76
CA GLN A 281 -6.43 8.72 -15.51
C GLN A 281 -5.49 8.58 -14.33
N LEU A 282 -5.84 9.23 -13.22
CA LEU A 282 -5.34 8.89 -11.89
C LEU A 282 -6.40 8.03 -11.19
N VAL A 283 -6.01 6.88 -10.69
CA VAL A 283 -6.92 5.86 -10.16
C VAL A 283 -6.46 5.37 -8.80
N LEU A 284 -7.36 5.33 -7.82
CA LEU A 284 -7.15 4.59 -6.57
C LEU A 284 -7.62 3.16 -6.76
N ASP A 285 -6.81 2.23 -6.30
CA ASP A 285 -7.11 0.81 -6.26
C ASP A 285 -7.39 0.42 -4.81
N VAL A 286 -8.54 -0.21 -4.56
CA VAL A 286 -9.01 -0.51 -3.22
C VAL A 286 -9.56 -1.94 -3.11
N ALA A 287 -9.62 -2.46 -1.88
CA ALA A 287 -10.10 -3.80 -1.56
C ALA A 287 -9.43 -4.86 -2.46
N LEU A 288 -10.19 -5.81 -3.02
CA LEU A 288 -9.66 -6.81 -3.98
C LEU A 288 -9.64 -6.30 -5.42
N ASP A 289 -10.73 -5.66 -5.84
CA ASP A 289 -11.07 -5.47 -7.24
C ASP A 289 -11.96 -4.26 -7.47
N GLU A 290 -11.77 -3.21 -6.68
CA GLU A 290 -12.43 -1.95 -6.91
C GLU A 290 -11.38 -0.90 -7.27
N SER A 291 -11.75 -0.04 -8.22
CA SER A 291 -10.93 1.08 -8.66
C SER A 291 -11.79 2.32 -8.79
N PHE A 292 -11.27 3.45 -8.34
CA PHE A 292 -11.95 4.74 -8.42
C PHE A 292 -11.14 5.75 -9.21
N LEU A 293 -11.78 6.38 -10.20
CA LEU A 293 -11.20 7.47 -10.97
C LEU A 293 -11.10 8.73 -10.10
N VAL A 294 -9.89 9.11 -9.72
CA VAL A 294 -9.59 10.31 -8.94
C VAL A 294 -9.68 11.56 -9.80
N ALA A 295 -8.95 11.54 -10.92
CA ALA A 295 -8.81 12.68 -11.80
C ALA A 295 -8.54 12.24 -13.23
N LYS A 296 -8.88 13.13 -14.17
CA LYS A 296 -8.40 13.05 -15.54
C LYS A 296 -7.14 13.89 -15.67
N LEU A 297 -6.16 13.39 -16.40
CA LEU A 297 -4.86 14.02 -16.58
C LEU A 297 -4.86 14.92 -17.84
N ASP A 298 -4.33 16.12 -17.72
CA ASP A 298 -3.97 16.96 -18.87
C ASP A 298 -2.66 16.49 -19.54
N ASP A 299 -2.17 17.23 -20.54
CA ASP A 299 -0.96 16.84 -21.28
C ASP A 299 0.32 16.92 -20.43
N ASP A 300 0.43 17.89 -19.53
CA ASP A 300 1.58 18.06 -18.65
C ASP A 300 1.58 16.96 -17.57
N GLN A 301 0.42 16.72 -16.95
CA GLN A 301 0.21 15.69 -15.93
C GLN A 301 0.44 14.27 -16.45
N ARG A 302 0.30 14.02 -17.75
CA ARG A 302 0.66 12.71 -18.35
C ARG A 302 2.15 12.43 -18.31
N VAL A 303 2.98 13.47 -18.43
CA VAL A 303 4.44 13.33 -18.31
C VAL A 303 4.81 12.99 -16.87
N GLU A 304 4.19 13.68 -15.90
CA GLU A 304 4.37 13.40 -14.47
C GLU A 304 3.88 11.99 -14.11
N ALA A 305 2.71 11.57 -14.61
CA ALA A 305 2.18 10.22 -14.43
C ALA A 305 3.15 9.14 -14.94
N ALA A 306 3.73 9.34 -16.13
CA ALA A 306 4.71 8.41 -16.68
C ALA A 306 5.99 8.36 -15.84
N ALA A 307 6.46 9.49 -15.31
CA ALA A 307 7.60 9.55 -14.42
C ALA A 307 7.31 8.85 -13.08
N PHE A 308 6.12 9.06 -12.51
CA PHE A 308 5.63 8.41 -11.30
C PHE A 308 5.63 6.88 -11.46
N GLU A 309 4.98 6.36 -12.50
CA GLU A 309 4.91 4.91 -12.72
C GLU A 309 6.30 4.30 -12.99
N LYS A 310 7.17 5.01 -13.72
CA LYS A 310 8.55 4.55 -13.94
C LYS A 310 9.34 4.46 -12.64
N ALA A 311 9.27 5.48 -11.78
CA ALA A 311 9.94 5.48 -10.49
C ALA A 311 9.39 4.37 -9.57
N LYS A 312 8.07 4.21 -9.55
CA LYS A 312 7.36 3.18 -8.77
C LYS A 312 7.75 1.78 -9.23
N GLN A 313 7.86 1.55 -10.53
CA GLN A 313 8.38 0.28 -11.09
C GLN A 313 9.83 0.03 -10.68
N GLY A 314 10.69 1.04 -10.70
CA GLY A 314 12.08 0.95 -10.25
C GLY A 314 12.23 0.55 -8.78
N LEU A 315 11.22 0.86 -7.95
CA LEU A 315 11.13 0.45 -6.55
C LEU A 315 10.20 -0.75 -6.33
N GLY A 316 10.04 -1.62 -7.34
CA GLY A 316 9.24 -2.84 -7.23
C GLY A 316 7.78 -2.60 -6.82
N GLY A 317 7.20 -1.49 -7.26
CA GLY A 317 5.83 -1.09 -6.95
C GLY A 317 5.67 -0.26 -5.69
N LEU A 318 6.74 0.04 -4.94
CA LEU A 318 6.69 0.86 -3.73
C LEU A 318 6.35 2.32 -4.08
N HIS A 319 5.35 2.86 -3.38
CA HIS A 319 4.89 4.24 -3.53
C HIS A 319 4.13 4.68 -2.27
N PHE A 320 3.76 5.95 -2.18
CA PHE A 320 2.94 6.43 -1.06
C PHE A 320 1.75 7.31 -1.48
N VAL A 321 0.79 7.42 -0.58
CA VAL A 321 -0.29 8.43 -0.62
C VAL A 321 -0.22 9.23 0.66
N VAL A 322 -0.30 10.55 0.54
CA VAL A 322 -0.36 11.46 1.69
C VAL A 322 -1.57 12.38 1.56
N VAL A 323 -2.24 12.64 2.68
CA VAL A 323 -3.41 13.52 2.77
C VAL A 323 -3.09 14.66 3.72
N GLN A 324 -3.25 15.90 3.26
CA GLN A 324 -2.89 17.10 4.03
C GLN A 324 -3.89 18.23 3.78
N SER A 325 -4.00 19.14 4.76
CA SER A 325 -4.66 20.42 4.52
C SER A 325 -3.70 21.35 3.76
N PRO A 326 -4.20 22.17 2.82
CA PRO A 326 -3.39 23.23 2.20
C PRO A 326 -2.84 24.26 3.21
N GLU A 327 -3.45 24.34 4.40
CA GLU A 327 -3.09 25.27 5.48
C GLU A 327 -2.06 24.67 6.46
N ASP A 328 -1.76 23.38 6.36
CA ASP A 328 -0.80 22.71 7.25
C ASP A 328 0.63 23.17 6.94
N ASP A 329 1.46 23.23 7.98
CA ASP A 329 2.90 23.52 7.86
C ASP A 329 3.70 22.37 7.19
N GLY A 330 3.01 21.26 6.89
CA GLY A 330 3.55 20.09 6.23
C GLY A 330 4.35 19.16 7.13
N VAL A 331 4.33 19.38 8.45
CA VAL A 331 5.11 18.59 9.42
C VAL A 331 4.44 17.26 9.73
N GLU A 332 3.13 17.26 9.97
CA GLU A 332 2.35 16.04 10.26
C GLU A 332 1.17 15.96 9.30
N PRO A 333 1.09 14.93 8.43
CA PRO A 333 -0.06 14.74 7.56
C PRO A 333 -1.27 14.24 8.35
N ALA A 334 -2.47 14.54 7.85
CA ALA A 334 -3.69 13.92 8.35
C ALA A 334 -3.71 12.40 8.10
N GLY A 335 -3.05 11.95 7.02
CA GLY A 335 -2.82 10.54 6.79
C GLY A 335 -1.73 10.20 5.79
N PHE A 336 -1.07 9.05 5.98
CA PHE A 336 0.00 8.56 5.13
C PHE A 336 -0.05 7.03 4.97
N TRP A 337 -0.06 6.57 3.73
CA TRP A 337 -0.04 5.15 3.38
C TRP A 337 1.20 4.85 2.54
N LEU A 338 2.10 4.03 3.09
CA LEU A 338 3.14 3.38 2.31
C LEU A 338 2.57 2.09 1.71
N LEU A 339 2.63 1.97 0.40
CA LEU A 339 1.97 0.91 -0.36
C LEU A 339 2.96 0.25 -1.30
N ARG A 340 2.68 -1.00 -1.64
CA ARG A 340 3.41 -1.71 -2.68
C ARG A 340 2.43 -2.40 -3.61
N GLU A 341 2.40 -1.92 -4.85
CA GLU A 341 1.66 -2.62 -5.89
C GLU A 341 2.49 -3.82 -6.33
N THR A 342 2.04 -5.02 -5.96
CA THR A 342 2.65 -6.27 -6.41
C THR A 342 2.42 -6.42 -7.91
N GLN A 343 3.45 -6.17 -8.70
CA GLN A 343 3.38 -6.42 -10.13
C GLN A 343 3.32 -7.94 -10.37
N ASN A 344 2.28 -8.38 -11.06
CA ASN A 344 2.31 -9.68 -11.72
C ASN A 344 3.32 -9.57 -12.87
N ALA A 345 4.56 -10.00 -12.64
CA ALA A 345 5.49 -10.31 -13.73
C ALA A 345 4.98 -11.53 -14.51
#